data_AF-A0A1F3Z6N7-F1
#
_entry.id   AF-A0A1F3Z6N7-F1
#
_cell.length_a   1.000
_cell.length_b   1.000
_cell.length_c   1.000
_cell.angle_alpha   90.00
_cell.angle_beta   90.00
_cell.angle_gamma   90.00
#
_symmetry.space_group_name_H-M   'P 1'
#
loop_
_entity.id
_entity.type
_entity.pdbx_description
1 polymer ?
#
loop_
_entity_poly.entity_id
_entity_poly.type
_entity_poly.pdbx_seq_one_letter_code
_entity_poly.pdbx_strand_id
1 'polypeptide(L)'
;MNASIALARPTGFGALAFGMLLAVYFGALTLVSGWRFTVNQFSEFWFYIVPLAVGFGIQVALFVRLRQVVSRAKESGTVVAASGTTSTLAMVSCCAHYLTNVAPVLGATGLVAFAAQFQVELFWVGLAFNLAGIGYVGSKLFNATKEHAQCLG
;
A
#
# COMPACT_ATOMS: atom_id res chain seq x y z
N MET A 1 17.76 -25.08 -6.35
CA MET A 1 17.08 -24.48 -5.17
C MET A 1 15.63 -24.17 -5.52
N ASN A 2 14.68 -24.79 -4.81
CA ASN A 2 13.27 -24.88 -5.20
C ASN A 2 12.58 -23.50 -5.32
N ALA A 3 12.13 -23.17 -6.54
CA ALA A 3 11.38 -21.95 -6.86
C ALA A 3 10.12 -21.75 -5.97
N SER A 4 9.54 -22.86 -5.47
CA SER A 4 8.37 -22.87 -4.59
C SER A 4 8.60 -22.20 -3.23
N ILE A 5 9.81 -22.30 -2.67
CA ILE A 5 10.16 -21.67 -1.38
C ILE A 5 10.41 -20.16 -1.54
N ALA A 6 10.92 -19.75 -2.71
CA ALA A 6 11.13 -18.34 -3.03
C ALA A 6 9.82 -17.60 -3.36
N LEU A 7 8.77 -18.31 -3.77
CA LEU A 7 7.45 -17.75 -4.04
C LEU A 7 6.54 -17.71 -2.80
N ALA A 8 6.71 -18.65 -1.86
CA ALA A 8 5.90 -18.75 -0.64
C ALA A 8 6.16 -17.64 0.40
N ARG A 9 7.39 -17.12 0.49
CA ARG A 9 7.73 -16.01 1.42
C ARG A 9 7.06 -14.68 1.02
N PRO A 10 7.16 -14.19 -0.22
CA PRO A 10 6.55 -12.94 -0.65
C PRO A 10 5.01 -12.94 -0.56
N THR A 11 4.35 -14.05 -0.87
CA THR A 11 2.89 -14.17 -0.75
C THR A 11 2.42 -14.09 0.70
N GLY A 12 3.20 -14.62 1.65
CA GLY A 12 2.92 -14.45 3.09
C GLY A 12 2.93 -12.98 3.53
N PHE A 13 3.91 -12.19 3.07
CA PHE A 13 3.96 -10.75 3.36
C PHE A 13 2.81 -9.97 2.69
N GLY A 14 2.42 -10.34 1.46
CA GLY A 14 1.27 -9.75 0.79
C GLY A 14 -0.06 -10.04 1.51
N ALA A 15 -0.26 -11.29 1.96
CA ALA A 15 -1.44 -11.68 2.74
C ALA A 15 -1.49 -10.97 4.10
N LEU A 16 -0.35 -10.83 4.78
CA LEU A 16 -0.25 -10.08 6.04
C LEU A 16 -0.60 -8.61 5.80
N ALA A 17 -0.05 -7.99 4.76
CA ALA A 17 -0.35 -6.59 4.42
C ALA A 17 -1.83 -6.37 4.07
N PHE A 18 -2.44 -7.29 3.32
CA PHE A 18 -3.88 -7.30 3.05
C PHE A 18 -4.70 -7.35 4.35
N GLY A 19 -4.40 -8.31 5.22
CA GLY A 19 -5.11 -8.49 6.50
C GLY A 19 -4.92 -7.31 7.45
N MET A 20 -3.70 -6.78 7.54
CA MET A 20 -3.39 -5.61 8.36
C MET A 20 -4.11 -4.36 7.86
N LEU A 21 -4.17 -4.14 6.54
CA LEU A 21 -4.89 -3.01 5.97
C LEU A 21 -6.39 -3.09 6.29
N LEU A 22 -7.00 -4.26 6.13
CA LEU A 22 -8.41 -4.46 6.52
C LEU A 22 -8.61 -4.27 8.02
N ALA A 23 -7.72 -4.80 8.86
CA ALA A 23 -7.81 -4.63 10.31
C ALA A 23 -7.75 -3.15 10.72
N VAL A 24 -6.85 -2.37 10.10
CA VAL A 24 -6.77 -0.92 10.31
C VAL A 24 -8.05 -0.22 9.82
N TYR A 25 -8.57 -0.58 8.64
CA TYR A 25 -9.82 -0.05 8.11
C TYR A 25 -11.00 -0.27 9.07
N PHE A 26 -11.25 -1.52 9.47
CA PHE A 26 -12.34 -1.88 10.38
C PHE A 26 -12.13 -1.28 11.77
N GLY A 27 -10.90 -1.30 12.29
CA GLY A 27 -10.56 -0.77 13.60
C GLY A 27 -10.78 0.74 13.69
N ALA A 28 -10.27 1.50 12.72
CA ALA A 28 -10.42 2.95 12.68
C ALA A 28 -11.89 3.37 12.54
N LEU A 29 -12.63 2.77 11.60
CA LEU A 29 -14.06 3.10 11.40
C LEU A 29 -14.92 2.70 12.61
N THR A 30 -14.64 1.56 13.24
CA THR A 30 -15.39 1.13 14.42
C THR A 30 -15.15 2.06 15.61
N LEU A 31 -13.91 2.50 15.81
CA LEU A 31 -13.56 3.44 16.89
C LEU A 31 -14.18 4.82 16.69
N VAL A 32 -14.22 5.31 15.45
CA VAL A 32 -14.68 6.68 15.14
C VAL A 32 -16.20 6.75 14.98
N SER A 33 -16.80 5.79 14.28
CA SER A 33 -18.18 5.85 13.81
C SER A 33 -19.06 4.69 14.29
N GLY A 34 -18.47 3.72 14.98
CA GLY A 34 -19.18 2.56 15.54
C GLY A 34 -19.31 1.38 14.58
N TRP A 35 -19.60 0.21 15.15
CA TRP A 35 -19.64 -1.06 14.42
C TRP A 35 -20.73 -1.10 13.34
N ARG A 36 -21.94 -0.62 13.65
CA ARG A 36 -23.08 -0.62 12.72
C ARG A 36 -22.78 0.18 11.45
N PHE A 37 -22.18 1.36 11.61
CA PHE A 37 -21.77 2.21 10.49
C PHE A 37 -20.70 1.52 9.65
N THR A 38 -19.70 0.93 10.30
CA THR A 38 -18.59 0.24 9.63
C THR A 38 -19.06 -0.90 8.74
N VAL A 39 -19.96 -1.76 9.24
CA VAL A 39 -20.50 -2.88 8.47
C VAL A 39 -21.37 -2.40 7.31
N ASN A 40 -22.18 -1.36 7.51
CA ASN A 40 -22.99 -0.78 6.44
C ASN A 40 -22.11 -0.18 5.33
N GLN A 41 -21.10 0.64 5.69
CA GLN A 41 -20.14 1.19 4.73
C GLN A 41 -19.40 0.09 3.98
N PHE A 42 -18.95 -0.95 4.69
CA PHE A 42 -18.27 -2.06 4.04
C PHE A 42 -19.20 -2.79 3.07
N SER A 43 -20.44 -3.09 3.46
CA SER A 43 -21.42 -3.75 2.58
C SER A 43 -21.74 -2.94 1.32
N GLU A 44 -21.69 -1.62 1.40
CA GLU A 44 -21.98 -0.74 0.27
C GLU A 44 -20.77 -0.61 -0.68
N PHE A 45 -19.56 -0.53 -0.12
CA PHE A 45 -18.34 -0.28 -0.88
C PHE A 45 -17.38 -1.47 -1.00
N TRP A 46 -17.79 -2.68 -0.62
CA TRP A 46 -16.93 -3.87 -0.63
C TRP A 46 -16.30 -4.12 -2.00
N PHE A 47 -17.03 -3.81 -3.08
CA PHE A 47 -16.56 -3.94 -4.45
C PHE A 47 -15.35 -3.03 -4.76
N TYR A 48 -15.14 -1.95 -4.03
CA TYR A 48 -13.94 -1.11 -4.13
C TYR A 48 -12.88 -1.50 -3.10
N ILE A 49 -13.32 -1.72 -1.86
CA ILE A 49 -12.42 -1.98 -0.71
C ILE A 49 -11.65 -3.29 -0.91
N VAL A 50 -12.32 -4.36 -1.34
CA VAL A 50 -11.68 -5.67 -1.53
C VAL A 50 -10.64 -5.62 -2.64
N PRO A 51 -10.92 -5.14 -3.87
CA PRO A 51 -9.89 -5.02 -4.91
C PRO A 51 -8.74 -4.09 -4.53
N LEU A 52 -8.99 -2.97 -3.86
CA LEU A 52 -7.93 -2.09 -3.37
C LEU A 52 -7.02 -2.79 -2.37
N ALA A 53 -7.60 -3.51 -1.42
CA ALA A 53 -6.84 -4.26 -0.43
C ALA A 53 -6.05 -5.40 -1.09
N VAL A 54 -6.66 -6.16 -2.00
CA VAL A 54 -5.99 -7.22 -2.75
C VAL A 54 -4.83 -6.65 -3.56
N GLY A 55 -5.07 -5.56 -4.29
CA GLY A 55 -4.05 -4.88 -5.08
C GLY A 55 -2.89 -4.36 -4.23
N PHE A 56 -3.18 -3.81 -3.05
CA PHE A 56 -2.15 -3.44 -2.06
C PHE A 56 -1.33 -4.66 -1.60
N GLY A 57 -1.98 -5.77 -1.28
CA GLY A 57 -1.30 -7.03 -0.95
C GLY A 57 -0.39 -7.53 -2.07
N ILE A 58 -0.84 -7.43 -3.33
CA ILE A 58 -0.03 -7.76 -4.51
C ILE A 58 1.18 -6.82 -4.62
N GLN A 59 0.99 -5.50 -4.49
CA GLN A 59 2.09 -4.54 -4.53
C GLN A 59 3.13 -4.82 -3.44
N VAL A 60 2.71 -5.16 -2.23
CA VAL A 60 3.62 -5.51 -1.13
C VAL A 60 4.36 -6.82 -1.42
N ALA A 61 3.68 -7.85 -1.90
CA ALA A 61 4.33 -9.12 -2.27
C ALA A 61 5.39 -8.90 -3.37
N LEU A 62 5.05 -8.08 -4.36
CA LEU A 62 5.91 -7.76 -5.49
C LEU A 62 7.10 -6.90 -5.07
N PHE A 63 6.88 -5.90 -4.21
CA PHE A 63 7.93 -5.07 -3.62
C PHE A 63 8.90 -5.90 -2.79
N VAL A 64 8.39 -6.81 -1.94
CA VAL A 64 9.23 -7.72 -1.14
C VAL A 64 10.05 -8.62 -2.06
N ARG A 65 9.47 -9.13 -3.14
CA ARG A 65 10.20 -9.96 -4.11
C ARG A 65 11.28 -9.18 -4.84
N LEU A 66 10.98 -7.97 -5.33
CA LEU A 66 11.96 -7.08 -5.96
C LEU A 66 13.08 -6.74 -4.98
N ARG A 67 12.74 -6.38 -3.74
CA ARG A 67 13.70 -6.10 -2.67
C ARG A 67 14.57 -7.32 -2.38
N GLN A 68 14.05 -8.54 -2.39
CA GLN A 68 14.85 -9.75 -2.21
C GLN A 68 15.84 -9.98 -3.37
N VAL A 69 15.45 -9.71 -4.62
CA VAL A 69 16.35 -9.80 -5.79
C VAL A 69 17.45 -8.74 -5.69
N VAL A 70 17.10 -7.48 -5.40
CA VAL A 70 18.05 -6.38 -5.25
C VAL A 70 18.95 -6.54 -4.02
N SER A 71 18.41 -7.02 -2.89
CA SER A 71 19.18 -7.21 -1.65
C SER A 71 20.14 -8.40 -1.74
N ARG A 72 19.82 -9.40 -2.57
CA ARG A 72 20.78 -10.45 -2.93
C ARG A 72 21.90 -9.93 -3.84
N ALA A 73 21.68 -8.81 -4.53
CA ALA A 73 22.68 -8.13 -5.35
C ALA A 73 23.54 -7.11 -4.56
N LYS A 74 23.11 -6.63 -3.37
CA LYS A 74 23.92 -5.80 -2.44
C LYS A 74 23.21 -5.56 -1.09
N GLU A 75 23.96 -5.19 -0.05
CA GLU A 75 23.54 -4.71 1.31
C GLU A 75 22.48 -3.57 1.38
N SER A 76 21.79 -3.25 0.29
CA SER A 76 20.95 -2.07 0.11
C SER A 76 19.51 -2.22 0.65
N GLY A 77 19.09 -3.44 0.96
CA GLY A 77 17.71 -3.74 1.35
C GLY A 77 17.22 -2.98 2.58
N THR A 78 17.95 -3.05 3.69
CA THR A 78 17.58 -2.38 4.96
C THR A 78 17.62 -0.87 4.83
N VAL A 79 18.60 -0.35 4.09
CA VAL A 79 18.76 1.09 3.84
C VAL A 79 17.55 1.66 3.09
N VAL A 80 17.07 1.02 2.03
CA VAL A 80 15.92 1.53 1.25
C VAL A 80 14.62 1.61 2.07
N ALA A 81 14.33 0.61 2.91
CA ALA A 81 13.12 0.66 3.74
C ALA A 81 13.24 1.65 4.89
N ALA A 82 14.41 1.71 5.54
CA ALA A 82 14.68 2.71 6.57
C ALA A 82 14.58 4.12 5.97
N SER A 83 15.27 4.38 4.86
CA SER A 83 15.25 5.66 4.14
C SER A 83 13.85 6.07 3.72
N GLY A 84 13.05 5.15 3.16
CA GLY A 84 11.65 5.44 2.79
C GLY A 84 10.81 5.88 3.99
N THR A 85 10.85 5.14 5.10
CA THR A 85 10.11 5.50 6.32
C THR A 85 10.60 6.82 6.92
N THR A 86 11.92 7.05 6.95
CA THR A 86 12.49 8.31 7.46
C THR A 86 12.15 9.50 6.58
N SER A 87 12.09 9.34 5.25
CA SER A 87 11.69 10.41 4.34
C SER A 87 10.22 10.79 4.49
N THR A 88 9.32 9.81 4.65
CA THR A 88 7.90 10.11 4.93
C THR A 88 7.74 10.82 6.28
N LEU A 89 8.43 10.36 7.33
CA LEU A 89 8.40 11.02 8.64
C LEU A 89 8.97 12.44 8.61
N ALA A 90 10.07 12.65 7.88
CA ALA A 90 10.65 13.97 7.69
C ALA A 90 9.70 14.91 6.93
N MET A 91 9.02 14.41 5.89
CA MET A 91 8.03 15.18 5.13
C MET A 91 6.85 15.56 6.01
N VAL A 92 6.28 14.60 6.77
CA VAL A 92 5.19 14.85 7.72
C VAL A 92 5.62 15.85 8.79
N SER A 93 6.82 15.72 9.34
CA SER A 93 7.36 16.67 10.33
C SER A 93 7.48 18.09 9.75
N CYS A 94 7.94 18.23 8.51
CA CYS A 94 8.10 19.52 7.83
C CYS A 94 6.73 20.15 7.51
N CYS A 95 5.78 19.33 7.05
CA CYS A 95 4.42 19.79 6.73
C CYS A 95 3.60 20.12 7.98
N ALA A 96 3.76 19.35 9.06
CA ALA A 96 3.01 19.55 10.31
C ALA A 96 3.30 20.91 10.95
N HIS A 97 4.52 21.40 10.85
CA HIS A 97 4.92 22.74 11.30
C HIS A 97 4.10 23.87 10.63
N TYR A 98 3.73 23.71 9.35
CA TYR A 98 2.99 24.73 8.60
C TYR A 98 1.48 24.65 8.83
N LEU A 99 0.99 23.46 9.19
CA LEU A 99 -0.44 23.13 9.22
C LEU A 99 -1.09 23.37 10.60
N THR A 100 -0.31 23.53 11.67
CA THR A 100 -0.78 23.60 13.06
C THR A 100 -1.64 24.80 13.41
N ASN A 101 -1.59 25.91 12.65
CA ASN A 101 -2.29 27.14 13.03
C ASN A 101 -3.72 27.31 12.44
N VAL A 102 -4.11 26.54 11.42
CA VAL A 102 -5.41 26.76 10.72
C VAL A 102 -6.14 25.44 10.40
N ALA A 103 -5.42 24.34 10.23
CA ALA A 103 -5.99 23.09 9.72
C ALA A 103 -6.75 22.17 10.69
N PRO A 104 -6.57 22.19 12.04
CA PRO A 104 -7.19 21.16 12.89
C PRO A 104 -8.72 21.16 12.86
N VAL A 105 -9.38 22.32 12.72
CA VAL A 105 -10.85 22.43 12.81
C VAL A 105 -11.51 22.48 11.42
N LEU A 106 -11.00 23.33 10.53
CA LEU A 106 -11.52 23.47 9.16
C LEU A 106 -11.01 22.36 8.23
N GLY A 107 -9.77 21.90 8.43
CA GLY A 107 -9.20 20.79 7.67
C GLY A 107 -9.86 19.48 8.04
N ALA A 108 -10.10 19.18 9.33
CA ALA A 108 -10.77 17.94 9.71
C ALA A 108 -12.21 17.85 9.17
N THR A 109 -13.01 18.91 9.30
CA THR A 109 -14.39 18.94 8.81
C THR A 109 -14.47 19.01 7.28
N GLY A 110 -13.59 19.80 6.65
CA GLY A 110 -13.49 19.92 5.20
C GLY A 110 -13.00 18.64 4.52
N LEU A 111 -11.98 17.96 5.07
CA LEU A 111 -11.53 16.66 4.56
C LEU A 111 -12.60 15.59 4.71
N VAL A 112 -13.33 15.57 5.82
CA VAL A 112 -14.42 14.59 6.02
C VAL A 112 -15.56 14.84 5.02
N ALA A 113 -15.97 16.10 4.83
CA ALA A 113 -17.01 16.43 3.85
C ALA A 113 -16.56 16.13 2.42
N PHE A 114 -15.33 16.51 2.05
CA PHE A 114 -14.76 16.21 0.73
C PHE A 114 -14.63 14.70 0.50
N ALA A 115 -14.08 13.96 1.46
CA ALA A 115 -13.94 12.51 1.36
C ALA A 115 -15.29 11.81 1.25
N ALA A 116 -16.34 12.30 1.93
CA ALA A 116 -17.68 11.76 1.83
C ALA A 116 -18.33 12.08 0.47
N GLN A 117 -18.15 13.29 -0.06
CA GLN A 117 -18.75 13.71 -1.33
C GLN A 117 -18.06 13.09 -2.55
N PHE A 118 -16.74 12.95 -2.54
CA PHE A 118 -15.94 12.44 -3.67
C PHE A 118 -15.45 11.00 -3.46
N GLN A 119 -16.02 10.27 -2.49
CA GLN A 119 -15.53 8.95 -2.08
C GLN A 119 -15.37 7.97 -3.25
N VAL A 120 -16.38 7.90 -4.12
CA VAL A 120 -16.39 6.98 -5.28
C VAL A 120 -15.35 7.38 -6.32
N GLU A 121 -15.18 8.67 -6.58
CA GLU A 121 -14.17 9.15 -7.53
C GLU A 121 -12.75 8.86 -7.00
N LEU A 122 -12.52 9.09 -5.71
CA LEU A 122 -11.27 8.76 -5.05
C LEU A 122 -10.98 7.25 -5.10
N PHE A 123 -12.00 6.39 -4.97
CA PHE A 123 -11.83 4.94 -5.14
C PHE A 123 -11.44 4.55 -6.55
N TRP A 124 -12.04 5.15 -7.58
CA TRP A 124 -11.66 4.91 -8.97
C TRP A 124 -10.22 5.34 -9.26
N VAL A 125 -9.83 6.53 -8.81
CA VAL A 125 -8.46 7.02 -8.93
C VAL A 125 -7.50 6.08 -8.19
N GLY A 126 -7.83 5.70 -6.95
CA GLY A 126 -7.05 4.75 -6.16
C GLY A 126 -6.87 3.41 -6.87
N LEU A 127 -7.93 2.88 -7.48
CA LEU A 127 -7.89 1.61 -8.22
C LEU A 127 -7.01 1.73 -9.47
N ALA A 128 -7.12 2.83 -10.22
CA ALA A 128 -6.29 3.10 -11.39
C ALA A 128 -4.80 3.17 -11.02
N PHE A 129 -4.45 3.92 -9.96
CA PHE A 129 -3.08 3.98 -9.45
C PHE A 129 -2.60 2.62 -8.93
N ASN A 130 -3.47 1.82 -8.32
CA ASN A 130 -3.14 0.49 -7.85
C ASN A 130 -2.75 -0.44 -9.01
N LEU A 131 -3.57 -0.45 -10.07
CA LEU A 131 -3.30 -1.20 -11.30
C LEU A 131 -2.01 -0.72 -11.99
N ALA A 132 -1.81 0.60 -12.09
CA ALA A 132 -0.61 1.17 -12.67
C ALA A 132 0.66 0.78 -11.88
N GLY A 133 0.59 0.81 -10.54
CA GLY A 133 1.68 0.37 -9.67
C GLY A 133 2.03 -1.10 -9.86
N ILE A 134 1.03 -1.98 -9.90
CA ILE A 134 1.22 -3.42 -10.17
C ILE A 134 1.88 -3.63 -11.54
N GLY A 135 1.37 -2.96 -12.58
CA GLY A 135 1.92 -3.08 -13.95
C GLY A 135 3.37 -2.59 -14.05
N TYR A 136 3.68 -1.44 -13.46
CA TYR A 136 5.02 -0.87 -13.47
C TYR A 136 6.04 -1.76 -12.76
N VAL A 137 5.77 -2.14 -11.50
CA VAL A 137 6.69 -3.00 -10.74
C VAL A 137 6.77 -4.40 -11.36
N GLY A 138 5.67 -4.90 -11.92
CA GLY A 138 5.60 -6.21 -12.57
C GLY A 138 6.49 -6.27 -13.81
N SER A 139 6.41 -5.25 -14.68
CA SER A 139 7.26 -5.15 -15.87
C SER A 139 8.75 -5.04 -15.52
N LYS A 140 9.11 -4.26 -14.49
CA LYS A 140 10.49 -4.18 -13.99
C LYS A 140 11.00 -5.52 -13.46
N LEU A 141 10.19 -6.26 -12.71
CA LEU A 141 10.59 -7.57 -12.19
C LEU A 141 10.76 -8.60 -13.33
N PHE A 142 9.86 -8.58 -14.31
CA PHE A 142 9.94 -9.47 -15.47
C PHE A 142 11.23 -9.23 -16.27
N ASN A 143 11.55 -7.97 -16.57
CA ASN A 143 12.78 -7.61 -17.27
C ASN A 143 14.04 -7.98 -16.46
N ALA A 144 14.08 -7.67 -15.17
CA ALA A 144 15.22 -8.04 -14.32
C ALA A 144 15.42 -9.57 -14.21
N THR A 145 14.33 -10.34 -14.22
CA THR A 145 14.41 -11.81 -14.21
C THR A 145 14.92 -12.36 -15.54
N LYS A 146 14.49 -11.77 -16.66
CA LYS A 146 14.92 -12.17 -18.02
C LYS A 146 16.42 -11.92 -18.22
N GLU A 147 16.92 -10.75 -17.82
CA GLU A 147 18.36 -10.44 -17.95
C GLU A 147 19.22 -11.36 -17.08
N HIS A 148 18.77 -11.69 -15.86
CA HIS A 148 19.47 -12.66 -15.01
C HIS A 148 19.50 -14.08 -15.60
N ALA A 149 18.45 -14.50 -16.31
CA ALA A 149 18.41 -15.80 -16.97
C ALA A 149 19.35 -15.89 -18.18
N GLN A 150 19.61 -14.77 -18.86
CA GLN A 150 20.54 -14.71 -20.00
C GLN A 150 22.02 -14.72 -19.58
N CYS A 151 22.36 -14.35 -18.34
CA CYS A 151 23.74 -14.44 -17.83
C CYS A 151 24.09 -15.82 -17.22
N LEU A 152 23.10 -16.72 -17.08
CA LEU A 152 23.25 -18.05 -16.49
C LEU A 152 23.23 -19.19 -17.52
N GLY A 153 23.03 -18.88 -18.80
CA GLY A 153 23.12 -19.82 -19.93
C GLY A 153 24.31 -19.47 -20.83
#